data_AF-A6GB10-F1
#
_entry.id   AF-A6GB10-F1
#
_cell.length_a   1.000
_cell.length_b   1.000
_cell.length_c   1.000
_cell.angle_alpha   90.00
_cell.angle_beta   90.00
_cell.angle_gamma   90.00
#
_symmetry.space_group_name_H-M   'P 1'
#
loop_
_entity.id
_entity.type
_entity.pdbx_description
1 polymer ?
#
loop_
_entity_poly.entity_id
_entity_poly.type
_entity_poly.pdbx_seq_one_letter_code
_entity_poly.pdbx_strand_id
1 'polypeptide(L)'
;IAAALLVALARGWREQGPTVAAAVVAALVPVALLAAYQAAVYGSPWATGYHHAANEGFAELHGQGLLGLGLPRWENVEIHLLSPSTGLLVWSPLALLGALGLAWGSAVGEAQARAACRLRLAIFLVIALMGLGLSFQGGWRVGPRYLVVALPMLARGLAVLVAGLRGLSNSQGASLAVGLAVFGLATVAGESLLANALAANLWPHLDATNIGEPFGEVLLPLWRGGAKPYGLPQLFPGGMAAAIVGPVFVGFAVLGRALLGRIGASATAAGRPSRSASALVVLAIVLGGAVANLALTVSLPAMVEDAPLSERNLRYIRSVYEPVGEWQGERRDASVELTPLGAPR
;
A
#
# COMPACT_ATOMS: atom_id res chain seq x y z
N ILE A 1 -10.50 -11.71 17.36
CA ILE A 1 -11.15 -10.41 17.00
C ILE A 1 -12.65 -10.44 17.21
N ALA A 2 -13.39 -11.43 16.67
CA ALA A 2 -14.82 -11.61 16.96
C ALA A 2 -15.14 -11.64 18.47
N ALA A 3 -14.36 -12.36 19.27
CA ALA A 3 -14.52 -12.36 20.74
C ALA A 3 -14.28 -10.99 21.39
N ALA A 4 -13.33 -10.17 20.89
CA ALA A 4 -13.07 -8.84 21.41
C ALA A 4 -14.15 -7.82 20.98
N LEU A 5 -14.68 -7.96 19.77
CA LEU A 5 -15.86 -7.25 19.28
C LEU A 5 -17.09 -7.63 20.10
N LEU A 6 -17.32 -8.92 20.36
CA LEU A 6 -18.41 -9.42 21.19
C LEU A 6 -18.30 -8.96 22.65
N VAL A 7 -17.08 -8.93 23.21
CA VAL A 7 -16.84 -8.41 24.58
C VAL A 7 -17.03 -6.88 24.64
N ALA A 8 -16.64 -6.14 23.60
CA ALA A 8 -16.87 -4.70 23.51
C ALA A 8 -18.36 -4.38 23.32
N LEU A 9 -19.06 -5.16 22.48
CA LEU A 9 -20.51 -5.10 22.28
C LEU A 9 -21.24 -5.45 23.58
N ALA A 10 -20.83 -6.49 24.30
CA ALA A 10 -21.42 -6.91 25.58
C ALA A 10 -21.23 -5.87 26.70
N ARG A 11 -20.05 -5.22 26.76
CA ARG A 11 -19.78 -4.17 27.76
C ARG A 11 -20.47 -2.84 27.43
N GLY A 12 -20.65 -2.52 26.15
CA GLY A 12 -21.38 -1.33 25.69
C GLY A 12 -22.90 -1.53 25.57
N TRP A 13 -23.41 -2.76 25.60
CA TRP A 13 -24.82 -3.07 25.35
C TRP A 13 -25.78 -2.42 26.36
N ARG A 14 -25.34 -2.22 27.61
CA ARG A 14 -26.17 -1.61 28.66
C ARG A 14 -26.47 -0.13 28.44
N GLU A 15 -25.60 0.60 27.74
CA GLU A 15 -25.76 2.05 27.50
C GLU A 15 -25.98 2.38 26.02
N GLN A 16 -25.44 1.58 25.10
CA GLN A 16 -25.49 1.80 23.65
C GLN A 16 -26.20 0.67 22.90
N GLY A 17 -26.89 -0.22 23.61
CA GLY A 17 -27.60 -1.37 23.05
C GLY A 17 -28.52 -1.04 21.86
N PRO A 18 -29.37 0.00 21.96
CA PRO A 18 -30.23 0.41 20.85
C PRO A 18 -29.43 0.85 19.61
N THR A 19 -28.36 1.63 19.80
CA THR A 19 -27.51 2.11 18.69
C THR A 19 -26.75 0.96 18.03
N VAL A 20 -26.21 0.04 18.84
CA VAL A 20 -25.55 -1.18 18.36
C VAL A 20 -26.54 -2.06 17.59
N ALA A 21 -27.72 -2.29 18.13
CA ALA A 21 -28.76 -3.07 17.47
C ALA A 21 -29.18 -2.41 16.15
N ALA A 22 -29.39 -1.09 16.13
CA ALA A 22 -29.70 -0.35 14.92
C ALA A 22 -28.58 -0.47 13.86
N ALA A 23 -27.32 -0.37 14.26
CA ALA A 23 -26.18 -0.54 13.37
C ALA A 23 -26.08 -1.97 12.80
N VAL A 24 -26.31 -2.99 13.64
CA VAL A 24 -26.33 -4.40 13.22
C VAL A 24 -27.50 -4.65 12.25
N VAL A 25 -28.70 -4.20 12.58
CA VAL A 25 -29.88 -4.32 11.70
C VAL A 25 -29.60 -3.60 10.37
N ALA A 26 -29.08 -2.38 10.41
CA ALA A 26 -28.73 -1.62 9.20
C ALA A 26 -27.67 -2.35 8.34
N ALA A 27 -26.69 -3.01 8.96
CA ALA A 27 -25.69 -3.81 8.26
C ALA A 27 -26.26 -5.13 7.70
N LEU A 28 -27.28 -5.71 8.34
CA LEU A 28 -27.91 -6.95 7.88
C LEU A 28 -28.84 -6.73 6.69
N VAL A 29 -29.42 -5.53 6.51
CA VAL A 29 -30.27 -5.22 5.35
C VAL A 29 -29.56 -5.49 4.01
N PRO A 30 -28.38 -4.92 3.70
CA PRO A 30 -27.68 -5.23 2.44
C PRO A 30 -27.23 -6.69 2.35
N VAL A 31 -26.90 -7.34 3.47
CA VAL A 31 -26.55 -8.77 3.49
C VAL A 31 -27.76 -9.64 3.10
N ALA A 32 -28.94 -9.34 3.63
CA ALA A 32 -30.18 -10.06 3.32
C ALA A 32 -30.61 -9.83 1.87
N LEU A 33 -30.50 -8.60 1.37
CA LEU A 33 -30.78 -8.29 -0.04
C LEU A 33 -29.82 -9.03 -0.98
N LEU A 34 -28.52 -9.07 -0.64
CA LEU A 34 -27.54 -9.84 -1.40
C LEU A 34 -27.86 -11.34 -1.37
N ALA A 35 -28.17 -11.89 -0.20
CA ALA A 35 -28.56 -13.30 -0.06
C ALA A 35 -29.82 -13.64 -0.88
N ALA A 36 -30.83 -12.76 -0.87
CA ALA A 36 -32.04 -12.92 -1.67
C ALA A 36 -31.73 -12.89 -3.18
N TYR A 37 -30.86 -11.98 -3.62
CA TYR A 37 -30.38 -11.94 -5.00
C TYR A 37 -29.66 -13.23 -5.40
N GLN A 38 -28.71 -13.70 -4.56
CA GLN A 38 -28.00 -14.96 -4.82
C GLN A 38 -28.96 -16.14 -4.90
N ALA A 39 -29.95 -16.22 -4.00
CA ALA A 39 -30.96 -17.26 -4.03
C ALA A 39 -31.83 -17.22 -5.29
N ALA A 40 -32.22 -16.03 -5.75
CA ALA A 40 -33.05 -15.86 -6.94
C ALA A 40 -32.30 -16.21 -8.24
N VAL A 41 -31.00 -15.89 -8.33
CA VAL A 41 -30.21 -16.09 -9.56
C VAL A 41 -29.53 -17.46 -9.60
N TYR A 42 -29.01 -17.93 -8.47
CA TYR A 42 -28.17 -19.13 -8.37
C TYR A 42 -28.79 -20.27 -7.55
N GLY A 43 -30.02 -20.10 -7.05
CA GLY A 43 -30.77 -21.14 -6.34
C GLY A 43 -30.40 -21.32 -4.86
N SER A 44 -29.46 -20.55 -4.33
CA SER A 44 -29.10 -20.58 -2.91
C SER A 44 -28.58 -19.21 -2.43
N PRO A 45 -28.91 -18.76 -1.20
CA PRO A 45 -28.34 -17.52 -0.64
C PRO A 45 -26.82 -17.60 -0.42
N TRP A 46 -26.26 -18.81 -0.49
CA TRP A 46 -24.83 -19.08 -0.32
C TRP A 46 -24.12 -19.37 -1.66
N ALA A 47 -24.84 -19.51 -2.76
CA ALA A 47 -24.25 -19.67 -4.08
C ALA A 47 -23.97 -18.30 -4.70
N THR A 48 -22.71 -17.91 -4.74
CA THR A 48 -22.30 -16.66 -5.40
C THR A 48 -22.05 -16.89 -6.89
N GLY A 49 -22.08 -15.84 -7.70
CA GLY A 49 -21.70 -15.92 -9.12
C GLY A 49 -20.29 -16.49 -9.36
N TYR A 50 -19.39 -16.43 -8.37
CA TYR A 50 -18.08 -17.07 -8.44
C TYR A 50 -18.16 -18.60 -8.47
N HIS A 51 -19.17 -19.22 -7.87
CA HIS A 51 -19.39 -20.68 -7.96
C HIS A 51 -19.82 -21.13 -9.36
N HIS A 52 -20.29 -20.19 -10.18
CA HIS A 52 -20.77 -20.42 -11.54
C HIS A 52 -19.86 -19.75 -12.58
N ALA A 53 -18.61 -19.46 -12.21
CA ALA A 53 -17.66 -18.90 -13.15
C ALA A 53 -17.35 -19.88 -14.28
N ALA A 54 -17.19 -19.37 -15.51
CA ALA A 54 -16.94 -20.20 -16.68
C ALA A 54 -15.62 -20.99 -16.62
N ASN A 55 -14.65 -20.51 -15.84
CA ASN A 55 -13.41 -21.24 -15.58
C ASN A 55 -13.61 -22.13 -14.35
N GLU A 56 -13.58 -23.45 -14.56
CA GLU A 56 -13.83 -24.45 -13.51
C GLU A 56 -12.86 -24.33 -12.34
N GLY A 57 -11.56 -24.13 -12.58
CA GLY A 57 -10.57 -23.96 -11.52
C GLY A 57 -10.81 -22.69 -10.69
N PHE A 58 -11.28 -21.61 -11.33
CA PHE A 58 -11.66 -20.38 -10.63
C PHE A 58 -12.91 -20.57 -9.77
N ALA A 59 -13.90 -21.31 -10.29
CA ALA A 59 -15.10 -21.69 -9.54
C ALA A 59 -14.76 -22.58 -8.34
N GLU A 60 -13.88 -23.56 -8.53
CA GLU A 60 -13.40 -24.44 -7.46
C GLU A 60 -12.72 -23.65 -6.34
N LEU A 61 -11.80 -22.74 -6.68
CA LEU A 61 -11.12 -21.90 -5.68
C LEU A 61 -12.11 -21.05 -4.86
N HIS A 62 -13.16 -20.52 -5.48
CA HIS A 62 -14.19 -19.74 -4.78
C HIS A 62 -15.24 -20.59 -4.07
N GLY A 63 -15.34 -21.88 -4.41
CA GLY A 63 -16.15 -22.86 -3.69
C GLY A 63 -15.52 -23.35 -2.39
N GLN A 64 -14.25 -23.01 -2.12
CA GLN A 64 -13.57 -23.39 -0.88
C GLN A 64 -14.01 -22.49 0.29
N GLY A 65 -14.20 -23.10 1.46
CA GLY A 65 -14.55 -22.37 2.68
C GLY A 65 -15.95 -21.75 2.62
N LEU A 66 -16.16 -20.67 3.38
CA LEU A 66 -17.42 -19.94 3.37
C LEU A 66 -17.36 -18.83 2.31
N LEU A 67 -17.97 -19.06 1.15
CA LEU A 67 -18.00 -18.09 0.03
C LEU A 67 -16.60 -17.72 -0.49
N GLY A 68 -15.65 -18.66 -0.51
CA GLY A 68 -14.26 -18.41 -0.93
C GLY A 68 -13.33 -17.97 0.21
N LEU A 69 -13.86 -17.86 1.45
CA LEU A 69 -13.09 -17.50 2.64
C LEU A 69 -12.80 -18.73 3.51
N GLY A 70 -11.52 -19.07 3.62
CA GLY A 70 -10.99 -20.03 4.57
C GLY A 70 -10.33 -19.39 5.78
N LEU A 71 -9.62 -20.21 6.56
CA LEU A 71 -8.71 -19.70 7.59
C LEU A 71 -7.49 -19.04 6.93
N PRO A 72 -6.86 -18.04 7.59
CA PRO A 72 -5.61 -17.48 7.13
C PRO A 72 -4.56 -18.56 6.90
N ARG A 73 -3.92 -18.54 5.73
CA ARG A 73 -2.84 -19.47 5.37
C ARG A 73 -1.49 -18.77 5.43
N TRP A 74 -0.45 -19.49 5.82
CA TRP A 74 0.90 -18.91 5.88
C TRP A 74 1.41 -18.47 4.51
N GLU A 75 1.11 -19.25 3.46
CA GLU A 75 1.42 -18.89 2.07
C GLU A 75 0.82 -17.53 1.69
N ASN A 76 -0.41 -17.25 2.13
CA ASN A 76 -1.06 -15.97 1.90
C ASN A 76 -0.44 -14.84 2.71
N VAL A 77 0.10 -15.11 3.91
CA VAL A 77 0.88 -14.12 4.67
C VAL A 77 2.14 -13.74 3.91
N GLU A 78 2.88 -14.72 3.44
CA GLU A 78 4.09 -14.50 2.64
C GLU A 78 3.76 -13.71 1.37
N ILE A 79 2.79 -14.16 0.58
CA ILE A 79 2.44 -13.53 -0.69
C ILE A 79 1.86 -12.12 -0.51
N HIS A 80 0.94 -11.93 0.43
CA HIS A 80 0.25 -10.63 0.57
C HIS A 80 1.00 -9.62 1.42
N LEU A 81 1.91 -10.03 2.31
CA LEU A 81 2.62 -9.08 3.18
C LEU A 81 4.10 -8.96 2.85
N LEU A 82 4.78 -10.05 2.49
CA LEU A 82 6.24 -10.11 2.46
C LEU A 82 6.85 -10.28 1.07
N SER A 83 6.09 -10.82 0.12
CA SER A 83 6.59 -11.14 -1.22
C SER A 83 7.15 -9.90 -1.92
N PRO A 84 8.33 -10.00 -2.57
CA PRO A 84 8.86 -8.92 -3.40
C PRO A 84 7.89 -8.46 -4.50
N SER A 85 7.14 -9.39 -5.10
CA SER A 85 6.26 -9.08 -6.21
C SER A 85 4.94 -8.44 -5.80
N THR A 86 4.35 -8.86 -4.68
CA THR A 86 2.97 -8.44 -4.29
C THR A 86 2.76 -8.15 -2.81
N GLY A 87 3.81 -8.17 -1.99
CA GLY A 87 3.73 -7.98 -0.55
C GLY A 87 3.45 -6.54 -0.14
N LEU A 88 2.49 -6.33 0.76
CA LEU A 88 2.14 -5.01 1.28
C LEU A 88 3.34 -4.27 1.87
N LEU A 89 4.23 -4.98 2.58
CA LEU A 89 5.35 -4.34 3.28
C LEU A 89 6.50 -4.00 2.34
N VAL A 90 6.53 -4.58 1.14
CA VAL A 90 7.45 -4.21 0.06
C VAL A 90 6.90 -2.99 -0.67
N TRP A 91 5.62 -3.03 -1.06
CA TRP A 91 4.99 -1.94 -1.82
C TRP A 91 4.62 -0.73 -0.97
N SER A 92 4.33 -0.92 0.31
CA SER A 92 3.86 0.11 1.22
C SER A 92 4.27 -0.20 2.67
N PRO A 93 5.58 -0.16 3.00
CA PRO A 93 6.05 -0.29 4.38
C PRO A 93 5.42 0.75 5.33
N LEU A 94 4.92 1.86 4.78
CA LEU A 94 4.13 2.86 5.52
C LEU A 94 2.87 2.28 6.19
N ALA A 95 2.29 1.21 5.61
CA ALA A 95 1.13 0.55 6.19
C ALA A 95 1.45 -0.05 7.58
N LEU A 96 2.63 -0.62 7.77
CA LEU A 96 3.08 -1.14 9.05
C LEU A 96 3.20 0.00 10.08
N LEU A 97 3.81 1.11 9.72
CA LEU A 97 3.92 2.28 10.60
C LEU A 97 2.54 2.82 10.98
N GLY A 98 1.61 2.89 10.03
CA GLY A 98 0.24 3.28 10.31
C GLY A 98 -0.44 2.33 11.31
N ALA A 99 -0.27 1.02 11.16
CA ALA A 99 -0.83 0.03 12.08
C ALA A 99 -0.20 0.14 13.48
N LEU A 100 1.13 0.29 13.58
CA LEU A 100 1.83 0.50 14.84
C LEU A 100 1.40 1.79 15.53
N GLY A 101 1.18 2.87 14.77
CA GLY A 101 0.66 4.12 15.30
C GLY A 101 -0.76 4.01 15.85
N LEU A 102 -1.63 3.22 15.20
CA LEU A 102 -2.96 2.90 15.74
C LEU A 102 -2.87 2.04 17.00
N ALA A 103 -1.97 1.07 17.05
CA ALA A 103 -1.74 0.24 18.23
C ALA A 103 -1.24 1.08 19.41
N TRP A 104 -0.25 1.95 19.17
CA TRP A 104 0.23 2.88 20.19
C TRP A 104 -0.87 3.84 20.66
N GLY A 105 -1.57 4.48 19.72
CA GLY A 105 -2.71 5.37 20.01
C GLY A 105 -3.90 4.68 20.68
N SER A 106 -3.96 3.35 20.69
CA SER A 106 -4.95 2.59 21.44
C SER A 106 -4.60 2.48 22.93
N ALA A 107 -3.32 2.65 23.28
CA ALA A 107 -2.79 2.63 24.63
C ALA A 107 -2.65 4.05 25.22
N VAL A 108 -2.38 5.06 24.40
CA VAL A 108 -2.11 6.43 24.86
C VAL A 108 -3.22 7.43 24.48
N GLY A 109 -3.33 8.51 25.24
CA GLY A 109 -4.30 9.59 25.01
C GLY A 109 -5.64 9.37 25.70
N GLU A 110 -6.57 10.29 25.43
CA GLU A 110 -7.91 10.30 26.04
C GLU A 110 -8.78 9.12 25.59
N ALA A 111 -9.79 8.77 26.40
CA ALA A 111 -10.61 7.58 26.19
C ALA A 111 -11.24 7.50 24.79
N GLN A 112 -11.76 8.62 24.28
CA GLN A 112 -12.37 8.71 22.95
C GLN A 112 -11.35 8.48 21.83
N ALA A 113 -10.15 9.08 21.93
CA ALA A 113 -9.08 8.88 20.95
C ALA A 113 -8.59 7.43 20.93
N ARG A 114 -8.43 6.81 22.11
CA ARG A 114 -8.08 5.39 22.22
C ARG A 114 -9.12 4.48 21.58
N ALA A 115 -10.42 4.74 21.82
CA ALA A 115 -11.50 3.99 21.20
C ALA A 115 -11.50 4.13 19.68
N ALA A 116 -11.28 5.34 19.17
CA ALA A 116 -11.19 5.63 17.74
C ALA A 116 -10.00 4.92 17.06
N CYS A 117 -8.86 4.80 17.74
CA CYS A 117 -7.70 4.05 17.26
C CYS A 117 -7.97 2.53 17.27
N ARG A 118 -8.56 2.00 18.35
CA ARG A 118 -8.93 0.58 18.44
C ARG A 118 -9.89 0.16 17.34
N LEU A 119 -10.91 0.97 17.06
CA LEU A 119 -11.89 0.68 16.01
C LEU A 119 -11.22 0.61 14.63
N ARG A 120 -10.39 1.61 14.29
CA ARG A 120 -9.65 1.65 13.01
C ARG A 120 -8.70 0.47 12.87
N LEU A 121 -7.98 0.13 13.94
CA LEU A 121 -7.09 -1.03 13.96
C LEU A 121 -7.87 -2.32 13.79
N ALA A 122 -9.01 -2.47 14.46
CA ALA A 122 -9.87 -3.64 14.32
C ALA A 122 -10.39 -3.79 12.89
N ILE A 123 -10.88 -2.71 12.27
CA ILE A 123 -11.33 -2.72 10.86
C ILE A 123 -10.19 -3.17 9.95
N PHE A 124 -9.00 -2.56 10.09
CA PHE A 124 -7.83 -2.93 9.29
C PHE A 124 -7.45 -4.41 9.46
N LEU A 125 -7.37 -4.89 10.71
CA LEU A 125 -7.00 -6.28 10.99
C LEU A 125 -8.05 -7.27 10.50
N VAL A 126 -9.35 -6.96 10.60
CA VAL A 126 -10.40 -7.83 10.06
C VAL A 126 -10.27 -7.96 8.54
N ILE A 127 -10.13 -6.84 7.84
CA ILE A 127 -9.99 -6.85 6.37
C ILE A 127 -8.69 -7.57 5.96
N ALA A 128 -7.60 -7.37 6.71
CA ALA A 128 -6.36 -8.10 6.49
C ALA A 128 -6.52 -9.60 6.68
N LEU A 129 -7.11 -10.04 7.79
CA LEU A 129 -7.34 -11.46 8.04
C LEU A 129 -8.27 -12.10 7.01
N MET A 130 -9.31 -11.37 6.55
CA MET A 130 -10.16 -11.84 5.46
C MET A 130 -9.35 -12.01 4.17
N GLY A 131 -8.52 -11.03 3.82
CA GLY A 131 -7.64 -11.10 2.65
C GLY A 131 -6.68 -12.30 2.73
N LEU A 132 -6.10 -12.55 3.91
CA LEU A 132 -5.21 -13.70 4.15
C LEU A 132 -5.95 -15.06 4.11
N GLY A 133 -7.27 -15.06 4.31
CA GLY A 133 -8.12 -16.25 4.23
C GLY A 133 -8.70 -16.50 2.84
N LEU A 134 -8.49 -15.62 1.87
CA LEU A 134 -8.97 -15.84 0.50
C LEU A 134 -8.20 -16.98 -0.16
N SER A 135 -8.92 -17.94 -0.74
CA SER A 135 -8.31 -19.02 -1.53
C SER A 135 -7.81 -18.56 -2.90
N PHE A 136 -8.13 -17.33 -3.30
CA PHE A 136 -7.75 -16.75 -4.58
C PHE A 136 -6.86 -15.51 -4.40
N GLN A 137 -5.76 -15.47 -5.15
CA GLN A 137 -4.77 -14.41 -5.03
C GLN A 137 -5.09 -13.17 -5.88
N GLY A 138 -6.14 -13.15 -6.69
CA GLY A 138 -6.52 -11.95 -7.43
C GLY A 138 -6.07 -11.92 -8.90
N GLY A 139 -5.09 -12.70 -9.34
CA GLY A 139 -4.49 -12.45 -10.65
C GLY A 139 -3.73 -11.11 -10.66
N TRP A 140 -3.66 -10.43 -11.80
CA TRP A 140 -2.75 -9.30 -12.02
C TRP A 140 -3.02 -8.10 -11.07
N ARG A 141 -1.99 -7.64 -10.36
CA ARG A 141 -2.16 -6.66 -9.27
C ARG A 141 -0.85 -6.03 -8.80
N VAL A 142 -1.00 -4.91 -8.10
CA VAL A 142 0.03 -4.29 -7.27
C VAL A 142 -0.38 -4.45 -5.81
N GLY A 143 0.49 -5.06 -4.99
CA GLY A 143 0.17 -5.33 -3.60
C GLY A 143 -1.05 -6.25 -3.39
N PRO A 144 -1.51 -6.41 -2.13
CA PRO A 144 -2.76 -7.10 -1.82
C PRO A 144 -3.96 -6.17 -2.04
N ARG A 145 -4.46 -6.11 -3.27
CA ARG A 145 -5.55 -5.19 -3.69
C ARG A 145 -6.74 -5.09 -2.73
N TYR A 146 -7.11 -6.18 -2.04
CA TYR A 146 -8.28 -6.20 -1.16
C TYR A 146 -8.06 -5.39 0.13
N LEU A 147 -6.81 -5.09 0.46
CA LEU A 147 -6.47 -4.22 1.60
C LEU A 147 -6.63 -2.74 1.29
N VAL A 148 -6.77 -2.34 0.02
CA VAL A 148 -6.83 -0.92 -0.38
C VAL A 148 -7.94 -0.15 0.35
N VAL A 149 -9.08 -0.80 0.59
CA VAL A 149 -10.23 -0.24 1.30
C VAL A 149 -9.93 0.05 2.79
N ALA A 150 -8.96 -0.65 3.37
CA ALA A 150 -8.58 -0.49 4.76
C ALA A 150 -7.44 0.53 4.96
N LEU A 151 -6.65 0.83 3.93
CA LEU A 151 -5.50 1.73 4.03
C LEU A 151 -5.82 3.13 4.57
N PRO A 152 -6.96 3.78 4.23
CA PRO A 152 -7.30 5.09 4.79
C PRO A 152 -7.40 5.10 6.33
N MET A 153 -7.70 3.96 6.96
CA MET A 153 -7.76 3.85 8.42
C MET A 153 -6.39 4.10 9.06
N LEU A 154 -5.31 3.76 8.36
CA LEU A 154 -3.93 3.86 8.82
C LEU A 154 -3.42 5.30 8.90
N ALA A 155 -4.04 6.23 8.17
CA ALA A 155 -3.65 7.65 8.17
C ALA A 155 -3.68 8.26 9.58
N ARG A 156 -4.63 7.86 10.42
CA ARG A 156 -4.68 8.30 11.82
C ARG A 156 -3.50 7.77 12.63
N GLY A 157 -3.08 6.53 12.40
CA GLY A 157 -1.93 5.96 13.09
C GLY A 157 -0.63 6.68 12.75
N LEU A 158 -0.44 7.02 11.47
CA LEU A 158 0.67 7.88 11.04
C LEU A 158 0.64 9.24 11.74
N ALA A 159 -0.54 9.87 11.85
CA ALA A 159 -0.68 11.13 12.57
C ALA A 159 -0.35 11.00 14.06
N VAL A 160 -0.71 9.89 14.71
CA VAL A 160 -0.34 9.60 16.11
C VAL A 160 1.18 9.46 16.26
N LEU A 161 1.84 8.73 15.35
CA LEU A 161 3.30 8.62 15.35
C LEU A 161 3.98 9.99 15.21
N VAL A 162 3.56 10.76 14.21
CA VAL A 162 4.09 12.12 13.98
C VAL A 162 3.87 13.02 15.19
N ALA A 163 2.69 12.96 15.82
CA ALA A 163 2.40 13.73 17.04
C ALA A 163 3.29 13.28 18.22
N GLY A 164 3.51 11.98 18.37
CA GLY A 164 4.41 11.42 19.38
C GLY A 164 5.86 11.87 19.21
N LEU A 165 6.38 11.82 17.98
CA LEU A 165 7.70 12.33 17.63
C LEU A 165 7.84 13.84 17.92
N ARG A 166 6.77 14.61 17.66
CA ARG A 166 6.72 16.04 18.02
C ARG A 166 6.76 16.26 19.54
N GLY A 167 6.17 15.38 20.34
CA GLY A 167 6.23 15.44 21.80
C GLY A 167 7.64 15.19 22.34
N LEU A 168 8.32 14.17 21.81
CA LEU A 168 9.69 13.83 22.18
C LEU A 168 10.69 14.96 21.85
N SER A 169 10.46 15.68 20.76
CA SER A 169 11.30 16.82 20.33
C SER A 169 11.40 17.96 21.34
N ASN A 170 10.47 18.07 22.29
CA ASN A 170 10.47 19.13 23.29
C ASN A 170 11.39 18.82 24.49
N SER A 171 11.99 17.63 24.54
CA SER A 171 12.95 17.27 25.58
C SER A 171 14.38 17.71 25.20
N GLN A 172 15.10 18.30 26.16
CA GLN A 172 16.48 18.75 26.00
C GLN A 172 17.42 17.53 25.86
N GLY A 173 17.48 16.92 24.68
CA GLY A 173 18.34 15.75 24.41
C GLY A 173 17.86 14.83 23.28
N ALA A 174 16.60 14.93 22.86
CA ALA A 174 16.01 14.02 21.87
C ALA A 174 16.17 14.44 20.41
N SER A 175 16.91 15.51 20.10
CA SER A 175 16.94 16.11 18.75
C SER A 175 17.47 15.15 17.67
N LEU A 176 18.52 14.38 17.97
CA LEU A 176 19.07 13.40 17.03
C LEU A 176 18.13 12.22 16.81
N ALA A 177 17.58 11.64 17.88
CA ALA A 177 16.66 10.51 17.80
C ALA A 177 15.36 10.86 17.05
N VAL A 178 14.80 12.05 17.30
CA VAL A 178 13.65 12.56 16.55
C VAL A 178 14.02 12.81 15.10
N GLY A 179 15.20 13.38 14.82
CA GLY A 179 15.70 13.57 13.46
C GLY A 179 15.78 12.26 12.68
N LEU A 180 16.38 11.22 13.27
CA LEU A 180 16.48 9.88 12.67
C LEU A 180 15.12 9.20 12.49
N ALA A 181 14.20 9.36 13.44
CA ALA A 181 12.86 8.80 13.33
C ALA A 181 12.03 9.48 12.23
N VAL A 182 12.11 10.79 12.12
CA VAL A 182 11.42 11.55 11.06
C VAL A 182 12.03 11.24 9.69
N PHE A 183 13.36 11.11 9.62
CA PHE A 183 14.05 10.62 8.44
C PHE A 183 13.56 9.24 8.00
N GLY A 184 13.58 8.26 8.92
CA GLY A 184 13.13 6.90 8.63
C GLY A 184 11.67 6.88 8.13
N LEU A 185 10.77 7.64 8.78
CA LEU A 185 9.39 7.78 8.34
C LEU A 185 9.28 8.37 6.93
N ALA A 186 10.05 9.41 6.65
CA ALA A 186 10.02 10.08 5.36
C ALA A 186 10.59 9.18 4.24
N THR A 187 11.65 8.42 4.53
CA THR A 187 12.17 7.38 3.64
C THR A 187 11.12 6.32 3.35
N VAL A 188 10.52 5.71 4.38
CA VAL A 188 9.46 4.69 4.20
C VAL A 188 8.25 5.24 3.42
N ALA A 189 7.84 6.48 3.69
CA ALA A 189 6.75 7.13 2.98
C ALA A 189 7.10 7.42 1.52
N GLY A 190 8.31 7.90 1.26
CA GLY A 190 8.80 8.17 -0.09
C GLY A 190 8.89 6.90 -0.93
N GLU A 191 9.27 5.77 -0.31
CA GLU A 191 9.41 4.47 -0.97
C GLU A 191 8.03 3.97 -1.38
N SER A 192 7.12 3.96 -0.42
CA SER A 192 5.72 3.60 -0.63
C SER A 192 5.10 4.46 -1.75
N LEU A 193 5.35 5.77 -1.75
CA LEU A 193 4.78 6.67 -2.75
C LEU A 193 5.41 6.44 -4.14
N LEU A 194 6.73 6.33 -4.23
CA LEU A 194 7.44 6.11 -5.48
C LEU A 194 7.04 4.78 -6.10
N ALA A 195 7.04 3.70 -5.31
CA ALA A 195 6.67 2.37 -5.73
C ALA A 195 5.27 2.33 -6.33
N ASN A 196 4.27 2.81 -5.57
CA ASN A 196 2.88 2.82 -6.02
C ASN A 196 2.65 3.82 -7.16
N ALA A 197 3.39 4.93 -7.21
CA ALA A 197 3.28 5.88 -8.31
C ALA A 197 3.81 5.30 -9.62
N LEU A 198 4.95 4.62 -9.61
CA LEU A 198 5.47 3.93 -10.80
C LEU A 198 4.47 2.90 -11.30
N ALA A 199 3.96 2.04 -10.42
CA ALA A 199 2.97 1.04 -10.79
C ALA A 199 1.66 1.64 -11.32
N ALA A 200 1.11 2.66 -10.64
CA ALA A 200 -0.15 3.28 -11.03
C ALA A 200 -0.07 4.05 -12.36
N ASN A 201 1.11 4.60 -12.68
CA ASN A 201 1.30 5.39 -13.89
C ASN A 201 1.81 4.56 -15.08
N LEU A 202 2.66 3.56 -14.83
CA LEU A 202 3.22 2.74 -15.90
C LEU A 202 2.35 1.52 -16.16
N TRP A 203 2.28 0.60 -15.20
CA TRP A 203 1.62 -0.67 -15.42
C TRP A 203 1.11 -1.29 -14.11
N PRO A 204 -0.18 -1.14 -13.78
CA PRO A 204 -0.74 -1.68 -12.53
C PRO A 204 -1.10 -3.16 -12.62
N HIS A 205 -0.96 -3.78 -13.80
CA HIS A 205 -1.38 -5.14 -14.10
C HIS A 205 -0.19 -6.12 -14.05
N LEU A 206 0.49 -6.17 -12.90
CA LEU A 206 1.64 -7.05 -12.71
C LEU A 206 1.18 -8.49 -12.47
N ASP A 207 1.69 -9.40 -13.29
CA ASP A 207 1.46 -10.83 -13.16
C ASP A 207 2.45 -11.47 -12.19
N ALA A 208 2.05 -11.63 -10.93
CA ALA A 208 2.86 -12.23 -9.88
C ALA A 208 3.27 -13.70 -10.15
N THR A 209 2.66 -14.38 -11.14
CA THR A 209 3.05 -15.75 -11.50
C THR A 209 4.23 -15.79 -12.47
N ASN A 210 4.43 -14.72 -13.24
CA ASN A 210 5.43 -14.65 -14.30
C ASN A 210 6.44 -13.49 -14.11
N ILE A 211 6.28 -12.69 -13.06
CA ILE A 211 7.15 -11.57 -12.69
C ILE A 211 7.59 -11.77 -11.24
N GLY A 212 8.89 -12.00 -11.03
CA GLY A 212 9.46 -12.18 -9.70
C GLY A 212 9.72 -10.85 -9.01
N GLU A 213 10.30 -9.91 -9.76
CA GLU A 213 10.66 -8.57 -9.32
C GLU A 213 10.07 -7.51 -10.26
N PRO A 214 8.96 -6.86 -9.89
CA PRO A 214 8.27 -5.95 -10.79
C PRO A 214 8.99 -4.65 -11.13
N PHE A 215 9.90 -4.18 -10.28
CA PHE A 215 10.57 -2.90 -10.49
C PHE A 215 11.64 -3.01 -11.57
N GLY A 216 12.55 -3.97 -11.46
CA GLY A 216 13.64 -4.25 -12.38
C GLY A 216 13.17 -4.89 -13.67
N GLU A 217 12.18 -5.79 -13.61
CA GLU A 217 11.72 -6.51 -14.80
C GLU A 217 10.73 -5.69 -15.66
N VAL A 218 9.94 -4.80 -15.04
CA VAL A 218 8.84 -4.10 -15.73
C VAL A 218 8.90 -2.59 -15.56
N LEU A 219 8.78 -2.08 -14.34
CA LEU A 219 8.54 -0.65 -14.13
C LEU A 219 9.74 0.23 -14.52
N LEU A 220 10.96 -0.14 -14.15
CA LEU A 220 12.17 0.59 -14.49
C LEU A 220 12.49 0.49 -16.00
N PRO A 221 12.41 -0.69 -16.66
CA PRO A 221 12.55 -0.77 -18.12
C PRO A 221 11.52 0.08 -18.87
N LEU A 222 10.26 0.12 -18.43
CA LEU A 222 9.25 0.99 -19.02
C LEU A 222 9.61 2.46 -18.82
N TRP A 223 9.96 2.86 -17.60
CA TRP A 223 10.34 4.24 -17.31
C TRP A 223 11.57 4.70 -18.09
N ARG A 224 12.63 3.87 -18.14
CA ARG A 224 13.86 4.13 -18.91
C ARG A 224 13.63 4.11 -20.42
N GLY A 225 12.73 3.24 -20.89
CA GLY A 225 12.25 3.19 -22.27
C GLY A 225 11.38 4.40 -22.65
N GLY A 226 11.17 5.33 -21.72
CA GLY A 226 10.42 6.56 -21.96
C GLY A 226 8.91 6.37 -21.95
N ALA A 227 8.40 5.25 -21.42
CA ALA A 227 6.97 4.99 -21.31
C ALA A 227 6.26 6.15 -20.62
N LYS A 228 5.23 6.71 -21.28
CA LYS A 228 4.49 7.87 -20.78
C LYS A 228 3.13 7.41 -20.28
N PRO A 229 2.66 7.86 -19.11
CA PRO A 229 1.33 7.54 -18.65
C PRO A 229 0.33 8.44 -19.35
N TYR A 230 -0.93 8.04 -19.48
CA TYR A 230 -1.97 9.02 -19.77
C TYR A 230 -2.13 10.01 -18.60
N GLY A 231 -2.36 11.30 -18.91
CA GLY A 231 -2.84 12.27 -17.92
C GLY A 231 -1.82 13.31 -17.44
N LEU A 232 -2.07 13.84 -16.24
CA LEU A 232 -1.41 15.02 -15.67
C LEU A 232 0.13 14.99 -15.69
N PRO A 233 0.82 13.84 -15.52
CA PRO A 233 2.28 13.82 -15.56
C PRO A 233 2.88 14.36 -16.88
N GLN A 234 2.16 14.25 -17.99
CA GLN A 234 2.62 14.79 -19.28
C GLN A 234 2.53 16.32 -19.36
N LEU A 235 1.75 16.97 -18.49
CA LEU A 235 1.58 18.42 -18.49
C LEU A 235 2.75 19.17 -17.84
N PHE A 236 3.65 18.46 -17.14
CA PHE A 236 4.78 19.06 -16.46
C PHE A 236 6.05 19.01 -17.33
N PRO A 237 6.83 20.11 -17.41
CA PRO A 237 8.19 20.07 -17.96
C PRO A 237 9.03 19.05 -17.15
N GLY A 238 9.54 18.01 -17.82
CA GLY A 238 10.20 16.87 -17.17
C GLY A 238 9.33 15.62 -17.00
N GLY A 239 8.07 15.65 -17.44
CA GLY A 239 7.19 14.49 -17.58
C GLY A 239 6.94 13.72 -16.28
N MET A 240 6.96 12.39 -16.37
CA MET A 240 6.74 11.48 -15.24
C MET A 240 7.71 11.73 -14.08
N ALA A 241 8.98 12.07 -14.36
CA ALA A 241 9.95 12.35 -13.32
C ALA A 241 9.51 13.57 -12.49
N ALA A 242 9.10 14.66 -13.12
CA ALA A 242 8.60 15.84 -12.39
C ALA A 242 7.34 15.54 -11.58
N ALA A 243 6.42 14.74 -12.13
CA ALA A 243 5.13 14.44 -11.50
C ALA A 243 5.21 13.44 -10.34
N ILE A 244 6.16 12.50 -10.37
CA ILE A 244 6.35 11.50 -9.32
C ILE A 244 7.38 11.99 -8.29
N VAL A 245 8.52 12.50 -8.77
CA VAL A 245 9.63 12.90 -7.91
C VAL A 245 9.35 14.26 -7.26
N GLY A 246 8.71 15.19 -7.96
CA GLY A 246 8.38 16.52 -7.43
C GLY A 246 7.61 16.49 -6.11
N PRO A 247 6.45 15.82 -6.00
CA PRO A 247 5.69 15.73 -4.76
C PRO A 247 6.45 15.07 -3.61
N VAL A 248 7.26 14.04 -3.91
CA VAL A 248 8.14 13.41 -2.91
C VAL A 248 9.10 14.45 -2.34
N PHE A 249 9.84 15.14 -3.20
CA PHE A 249 10.81 16.17 -2.79
C PHE A 249 10.15 17.36 -2.09
N VAL A 250 8.96 17.79 -2.53
CA VAL A 250 8.18 18.84 -1.86
C VAL A 250 7.75 18.39 -0.46
N GLY A 251 7.24 17.16 -0.31
CA GLY A 251 6.88 16.59 0.98
C GLY A 251 8.07 16.54 1.95
N PHE A 252 9.22 16.09 1.45
CA PHE A 252 10.49 16.12 2.17
C PHE A 252 10.94 17.55 2.55
N ALA A 253 10.80 18.52 1.64
CA ALA A 253 11.17 19.92 1.88
C ALA A 253 10.25 20.59 2.92
N VAL A 254 8.94 20.35 2.86
CA VAL A 254 7.96 20.83 3.84
C VAL A 254 8.25 20.25 5.22
N LEU A 255 8.52 18.94 5.29
CA LEU A 255 8.91 18.27 6.52
C LEU A 255 10.22 18.82 7.09
N GLY A 256 11.24 18.99 6.24
CA GLY A 256 12.51 19.60 6.61
C GLY A 256 12.33 21.02 7.14
N ARG A 257 11.55 21.86 6.47
CA ARG A 257 11.25 23.23 6.92
C ARG A 257 10.53 23.25 8.27
N ALA A 258 9.56 22.35 8.48
CA ALA A 258 8.84 22.24 9.75
C ALA A 258 9.76 21.83 10.91
N LEU A 259 10.73 20.95 10.65
CA LEU A 259 11.77 20.58 11.63
C LEU A 259 12.74 21.74 11.90
N LEU A 260 13.19 22.43 10.85
CA LEU A 260 14.16 23.52 10.96
C LEU A 260 13.63 24.75 11.67
N GLY A 261 12.37 25.12 11.43
CA GLY A 261 11.73 26.21 12.18
C GLY A 261 11.75 25.97 13.70
N ARG A 262 11.73 24.71 14.15
CA ARG A 262 11.72 24.35 15.56
C ARG A 262 13.12 24.23 16.17
N ILE A 263 14.06 23.62 15.46
CA ILE A 263 15.46 23.59 15.92
C ILE A 263 15.98 25.03 16.04
N GLY A 264 15.65 25.89 15.06
CA GLY A 264 16.01 27.29 15.07
C GLY A 264 15.38 28.10 16.21
N ALA A 265 14.17 27.75 16.66
CA ALA A 265 13.49 28.37 17.80
C ALA A 265 14.07 27.89 19.15
N SER A 266 14.39 26.60 19.27
CA SER A 266 14.99 26.02 20.46
C SER A 266 16.45 26.44 20.66
N ALA A 267 17.22 26.64 19.58
CA ALA A 267 18.61 27.10 19.63
C ALA A 267 18.71 28.57 20.04
N THR A 268 17.78 29.43 19.58
CA THR A 268 17.70 30.83 20.01
C THR A 268 17.36 30.97 21.50
N ALA A 269 16.56 30.05 22.05
CA ALA A 269 16.24 30.04 23.48
C ALA A 269 17.43 29.60 24.36
N ALA A 270 18.41 28.89 23.80
CA ALA A 270 19.54 28.30 24.53
C ALA A 270 20.89 29.02 24.32
N GLY A 271 20.91 30.16 23.62
CA GLY A 271 22.14 30.96 23.40
C GLY A 271 23.24 30.24 22.58
N ARG A 272 22.89 29.17 21.84
CA ARG A 272 23.87 28.36 21.08
C ARG A 272 24.03 28.85 19.63
N PRO A 273 25.26 28.84 19.08
CA PRO A 273 25.51 29.37 17.76
C PRO A 273 24.99 28.47 16.61
N SER A 274 24.60 29.21 15.57
CA SER A 274 24.29 28.90 14.17
C SER A 274 23.14 27.95 13.80
N ARG A 275 22.04 28.57 13.35
CA ARG A 275 20.95 27.99 12.57
C ARG A 275 21.42 27.25 11.30
N SER A 276 22.64 27.50 10.80
CA SER A 276 23.13 26.90 9.55
C SER A 276 23.56 25.44 9.69
N ALA A 277 24.14 25.03 10.82
CA ALA A 277 24.58 23.64 11.03
C ALA A 277 23.39 22.68 11.14
N SER A 278 22.34 23.07 11.86
CA SER A 278 21.10 22.29 11.94
C SER A 278 20.35 22.21 10.60
N ALA A 279 20.38 23.29 9.81
CA ALA A 279 19.86 23.33 8.44
C ALA A 279 20.55 22.33 7.53
N LEU A 280 21.88 22.29 7.56
CA LEU A 280 22.68 21.35 6.77
C LEU A 280 22.46 19.90 7.19
N VAL A 281 22.33 19.61 8.50
CA VAL A 281 22.05 18.25 8.99
C VAL A 281 20.67 17.77 8.54
N VAL A 282 19.62 18.59 8.69
CA VAL A 282 18.27 18.20 8.24
C VAL A 282 18.21 18.07 6.72
N LEU A 283 18.89 18.95 5.98
CA LEU A 283 18.97 18.88 4.52
C LEU A 283 19.74 17.65 4.04
N ALA A 284 20.86 17.31 4.68
CA ALA A 284 21.64 16.11 4.39
C ALA A 284 20.87 14.83 4.73
N ILE A 285 20.11 14.85 5.83
CA ILE A 285 19.18 13.78 6.19
C ILE A 285 18.09 13.68 5.12
N VAL A 286 17.43 14.76 4.75
CA VAL A 286 16.37 14.71 3.72
C VAL A 286 16.89 14.21 2.36
N LEU A 287 18.01 14.76 1.87
CA LEU A 287 18.63 14.38 0.61
C LEU A 287 19.18 12.95 0.66
N GLY A 288 19.87 12.58 1.73
CA GLY A 288 20.36 11.22 1.94
C GLY A 288 19.23 10.20 1.97
N GLY A 289 18.05 10.60 2.45
CA GLY A 289 16.87 9.73 2.54
C GLY A 289 16.24 9.53 1.18
N ALA A 290 16.07 10.62 0.42
CA ALA A 290 15.63 10.55 -0.97
C ALA A 290 16.60 9.72 -1.84
N VAL A 291 17.91 9.89 -1.66
CA VAL A 291 18.94 9.13 -2.40
C VAL A 291 18.97 7.67 -1.97
N ALA A 292 18.94 7.36 -0.67
CA ALA A 292 18.90 5.99 -0.17
C ALA A 292 17.64 5.26 -0.63
N ASN A 293 16.52 5.97 -0.69
CA ASN A 293 15.24 5.44 -1.15
C ASN A 293 15.24 5.14 -2.65
N LEU A 294 15.75 6.07 -3.45
CA LEU A 294 15.96 5.84 -4.88
C LEU A 294 16.93 4.69 -5.10
N ALA A 295 18.01 4.61 -4.30
CA ALA A 295 18.97 3.51 -4.38
C ALA A 295 18.36 2.17 -3.96
N LEU A 296 17.51 2.11 -2.93
CA LEU A 296 16.84 0.87 -2.54
C LEU A 296 15.82 0.46 -3.61
N THR A 297 14.99 1.40 -4.07
CA THR A 297 13.97 1.14 -5.11
C THR A 297 14.56 0.79 -6.47
N VAL A 298 15.77 1.26 -6.79
CA VAL A 298 16.42 1.02 -8.09
C VAL A 298 17.46 -0.10 -8.04
N SER A 299 18.18 -0.25 -6.92
CA SER A 299 19.30 -1.19 -6.81
C SER A 299 18.93 -2.54 -6.21
N LEU A 300 17.96 -2.63 -5.30
CA LEU A 300 17.47 -3.94 -4.82
C LEU A 300 16.89 -4.79 -5.96
N PRO A 301 16.11 -4.22 -6.91
CA PRO A 301 15.64 -4.97 -8.07
C PRO A 301 16.74 -5.59 -8.93
N ALA A 302 17.87 -4.88 -9.08
CA ALA A 302 19.00 -5.36 -9.88
C ALA A 302 19.75 -6.54 -9.23
N MET A 303 19.40 -6.90 -7.99
CA MET A 303 20.00 -8.02 -7.26
C MET A 303 19.13 -9.29 -7.26
N VAL A 304 17.91 -9.22 -7.83
CA VAL A 304 17.02 -10.37 -7.97
C VAL A 304 17.22 -10.98 -9.35
N GLU A 305 17.38 -12.31 -9.43
CA GLU A 305 17.45 -13.01 -10.72
C GLU A 305 16.17 -12.78 -11.53
N ASP A 306 16.35 -12.47 -12.81
CA ASP A 306 15.23 -12.30 -13.74
C ASP A 306 14.40 -13.59 -13.79
N ALA A 307 13.08 -13.44 -13.68
CA ALA A 307 12.20 -14.58 -13.93
C ALA A 307 12.34 -15.06 -15.40
N PRO A 308 12.19 -16.37 -15.66
CA PRO A 308 12.41 -16.94 -17.01
C PRO A 308 11.46 -16.38 -18.08
N LEU A 309 10.42 -15.65 -17.72
CA LEU A 309 9.41 -15.07 -18.61
C LEU A 309 9.37 -13.54 -18.61
N SER A 310 10.26 -12.86 -17.88
CA SER A 310 10.27 -11.39 -17.74
C SER A 310 10.36 -10.68 -19.09
N GLU A 311 11.28 -11.09 -19.95
CA GLU A 311 11.46 -10.48 -21.28
C GLU A 311 10.24 -10.71 -22.20
N ARG A 312 9.57 -11.86 -22.09
CA ARG A 312 8.34 -12.13 -22.84
C ARG A 312 7.21 -11.22 -22.36
N ASN A 313 7.05 -11.08 -21.04
CA ASN A 313 6.04 -10.23 -20.44
C ASN A 313 6.28 -8.76 -20.79
N LEU A 314 7.52 -8.29 -20.70
CA LEU A 314 7.87 -6.93 -21.06
C LEU A 314 7.60 -6.64 -22.55
N ARG A 315 7.91 -7.59 -23.45
CA ARG A 315 7.54 -7.49 -24.87
C ARG A 315 6.04 -7.42 -25.09
N TYR A 316 5.26 -8.25 -24.40
CA TYR A 316 3.80 -8.19 -24.46
C TYR A 316 3.29 -6.84 -23.96
N ILE A 317 3.73 -6.39 -22.79
CA ILE A 317 3.34 -5.09 -22.23
C ILE A 317 3.64 -3.99 -23.24
N ARG A 318 4.84 -3.96 -23.82
CA ARG A 318 5.24 -2.98 -24.84
C ARG A 318 4.40 -3.02 -26.12
N SER A 319 3.85 -4.17 -26.49
CA SER A 319 3.00 -4.30 -27.69
C SER A 319 1.59 -3.75 -27.47
N VAL A 320 1.10 -3.76 -26.23
CA VAL A 320 -0.23 -3.25 -25.85
C VAL A 320 -0.19 -1.91 -25.12
N TYR A 321 0.99 -1.39 -24.77
CA TYR A 321 1.13 -0.17 -23.99
C TYR A 321 0.65 1.05 -24.78
N GLU A 322 -0.20 1.84 -24.14
CA GLU A 322 -0.73 3.09 -24.68
C GLU A 322 -0.52 4.25 -23.66
N PRO A 323 -0.21 5.49 -24.12
CA PRO A 323 -0.04 5.91 -25.50
C PRO A 323 1.22 5.33 -26.12
N VAL A 324 1.13 5.07 -27.43
CA VAL A 324 2.27 4.69 -28.25
C VAL A 324 3.26 5.84 -28.26
N GLY A 325 4.37 5.72 -27.53
CA GLY A 325 5.44 6.70 -27.62
C GLY A 325 6.48 6.35 -28.68
N GLU A 326 7.42 7.27 -28.87
CA GLU A 326 8.48 7.23 -29.89
C GLU A 326 9.46 6.04 -29.74
N TRP A 327 9.38 5.27 -28.66
CA TRP A 327 10.25 4.11 -28.38
C TRP A 327 9.95 2.88 -29.27
N GLN A 328 8.96 2.96 -30.17
CA GLN A 328 8.62 1.89 -31.12
C GLN A 328 9.35 1.99 -32.47
N GLY A 329 10.55 2.59 -32.50
CA GLY A 329 11.43 2.56 -33.69
C GLY A 329 11.80 1.15 -34.17
N GLU A 330 11.58 0.12 -33.35
CA GLU A 330 11.84 -1.30 -33.65
C GLU A 330 10.59 -2.12 -34.03
N ARG A 331 9.48 -1.48 -34.42
CA ARG A 331 8.22 -2.16 -34.78
C ARG A 331 8.27 -3.11 -36.00
N ARG A 332 9.44 -3.47 -36.54
CA ARG A 332 9.53 -4.14 -37.85
C ARG A 332 9.45 -5.68 -37.88
N ASP A 333 9.59 -6.40 -36.77
CA ASP A 333 9.63 -7.88 -36.83
C ASP A 333 8.67 -8.63 -35.88
N ALA A 334 7.57 -8.02 -35.44
CA ALA A 334 6.60 -8.70 -34.57
C ALA A 334 5.52 -9.47 -35.35
N SER A 335 5.91 -10.45 -36.16
CA SER A 335 5.04 -11.60 -36.51
C SER A 335 5.14 -12.64 -35.39
N VAL A 336 4.79 -12.24 -34.16
CA VAL A 336 4.74 -13.18 -33.04
C VAL A 336 3.35 -13.81 -33.05
N GLU A 337 3.28 -15.10 -33.39
CA GLU A 337 2.12 -15.92 -33.05
C GLU A 337 1.89 -15.82 -31.54
N LEU A 338 0.91 -15.00 -31.16
CA LEU A 338 0.40 -14.93 -29.80
C LEU A 338 -0.37 -16.23 -29.55
N THR A 339 0.31 -17.29 -29.12
CA THR A 339 -0.41 -18.39 -28.50
C THR A 339 -1.12 -17.83 -27.27
N PRO A 340 -2.46 -17.93 -27.15
CA PRO A 340 -3.20 -17.32 -26.06
C PRO A 340 -2.65 -17.74 -24.71
N LEU A 341 -2.51 -16.78 -23.80
CA LEU A 341 -2.27 -17.03 -22.37
C LEU A 341 -3.46 -17.84 -21.84
N GLY A 342 -3.32 -19.17 -21.80
CA GLY A 342 -4.40 -20.08 -21.41
C GLY A 342 -4.42 -21.43 -22.14
N ALA A 343 -3.52 -21.68 -23.11
CA ALA A 343 -3.35 -23.04 -23.60
C ALA A 343 -2.80 -23.94 -22.47
N PRO A 344 -3.51 -25.01 -22.06
CA PRO A 344 -2.97 -25.96 -21.09
C PRO A 344 -1.70 -26.60 -21.66
N ARG A 345 -0.67 -26.74 -20.82
CA ARG A 345 0.36 -27.74 -21.02
C ARG A 345 -0.03 -28.99 -20.25
#